data_AF-A0A662TX20-F1
#
_entry.id   AF-A0A662TX20-F1
#
_cell.length_a   1.000
_cell.length_b   1.000
_cell.length_c   1.000
_cell.angle_alpha   90.00
_cell.angle_beta   90.00
_cell.angle_gamma   90.00
#
_symmetry.space_group_name_H-M   'P 1'
#
loop_
_entity.id
_entity.type
_entity.pdbx_description
1 polymer ?
#
loop_
_entity_poly.entity_id
_entity_poly.type
_entity_poly.pdbx_seq_one_letter_code
_entity_poly.pdbx_strand_id
1 'polypeptide(L)'
;AKEEQRFSILKDLPPEVCGSLSKEQQHGLGLLAELLEERWEKLDADQLEKEIFRIAREELGVEPSTFFKGVYLVLIGKPYGPRAASFILSLDRAFVVQRFRKASKRRK
;
A
#
# COMPACT_ATOMS: atom_id res chain seq x y z
N ALA A 1 -27.00 -8.09 11.54
CA ALA A 1 -25.94 -7.21 12.05
C ALA A 1 -24.76 -7.33 11.11
N LYS A 2 -24.27 -6.22 10.56
CA LYS A 2 -23.23 -6.16 9.52
C LYS A 2 -22.01 -6.96 9.95
N GLU A 3 -21.62 -7.94 9.15
CA GLU A 3 -20.30 -8.58 9.26
C GLU A 3 -19.24 -7.48 9.23
N GLU A 4 -18.69 -7.16 10.40
CA GLU A 4 -17.41 -6.50 10.51
C GLU A 4 -16.42 -7.40 9.79
N GLN A 5 -16.14 -7.11 8.51
CA GLN A 5 -15.00 -7.70 7.83
C GLN A 5 -13.76 -7.32 8.65
N ARG A 6 -13.40 -8.17 9.61
CA ARG A 6 -12.14 -8.08 10.35
C ARG A 6 -11.03 -8.35 9.34
N PHE A 7 -10.55 -7.28 8.72
CA PHE A 7 -9.35 -7.33 7.90
C PHE A 7 -8.18 -7.62 8.86
N SER A 8 -7.70 -8.86 8.85
CA SER A 8 -6.52 -9.23 9.60
C SER A 8 -5.31 -8.76 8.83
N ILE A 9 -4.56 -7.82 9.41
CA ILE A 9 -3.29 -7.37 8.86
C ILE A 9 -2.37 -8.60 8.79
N LEU A 10 -1.76 -8.80 7.63
CA LEU A 10 -0.77 -9.85 7.47
C LEU A 10 0.37 -9.61 8.44
N LYS A 11 0.70 -10.57 9.31
CA LYS A 11 1.83 -10.46 10.24
C LYS A 11 3.17 -10.44 9.49
N ASP A 12 3.28 -11.25 8.45
CA ASP A 12 4.44 -11.32 7.57
C ASP A 12 4.02 -11.13 6.10
N LEU A 13 4.96 -10.74 5.25
CA LEU A 13 4.67 -10.53 3.82
C LEU A 13 4.93 -11.84 3.06
N PRO A 14 3.88 -12.56 2.61
CA PRO A 14 4.06 -13.86 1.97
C PRO A 14 4.84 -13.71 0.66
N PRO A 15 5.72 -14.66 0.31
CA PRO A 15 6.44 -14.64 -0.96
C PRO A 15 5.49 -14.66 -2.16
N GLU A 16 4.32 -15.29 -2.02
CA GLU A 16 3.25 -15.34 -3.03
C GLU A 16 2.73 -13.93 -3.36
N VAL A 17 2.52 -13.10 -2.34
CA VAL A 17 2.11 -11.70 -2.53
C VAL A 17 3.20 -10.94 -3.26
N CYS A 18 4.46 -11.03 -2.80
CA CYS A 18 5.59 -10.38 -3.48
C CYS A 18 5.73 -10.79 -4.94
N GLY A 19 5.53 -12.08 -5.25
CA GLY A 19 5.60 -12.63 -6.61
C GLY A 19 4.44 -12.21 -7.50
N SER A 20 3.29 -11.84 -6.90
CA SER A 20 2.11 -11.35 -7.64
C SER A 20 2.19 -9.87 -8.04
N LEU A 21 3.13 -9.10 -7.45
CA LEU A 21 3.26 -7.67 -7.72
C LEU A 21 4.01 -7.43 -9.04
N SER A 22 3.48 -6.50 -9.85
CA SER A 22 4.19 -6.01 -11.04
C SER A 22 5.39 -5.14 -10.66
N LYS A 23 6.30 -4.88 -11.61
CA LYS A 23 7.47 -4.02 -11.36
C LYS A 23 7.04 -2.60 -10.97
N GLU A 24 5.99 -2.11 -11.61
CA GLU A 24 5.36 -0.82 -11.38
C GLU A 24 4.75 -0.76 -9.98
N GLN A 25 4.01 -1.79 -9.56
CA GLN A 25 3.48 -1.86 -8.19
C GLN A 25 4.61 -1.88 -7.15
N GLN A 26 5.65 -2.68 -7.36
CA GLN A 26 6.83 -2.71 -6.47
C GLN A 26 7.49 -1.33 -6.38
N HIS A 27 7.70 -0.68 -7.52
CA HIS A 27 8.30 0.65 -7.58
C HIS A 27 7.44 1.69 -6.85
N GLY A 28 6.13 1.72 -7.12
CA GLY A 28 5.20 2.65 -6.49
C GLY A 28 5.07 2.44 -4.99
N LEU A 29 5.14 1.20 -4.51
CA LEU A 29 5.19 0.91 -3.07
C LEU A 29 6.47 1.48 -2.44
N GLY A 30 7.58 1.51 -3.16
CA GLY A 30 8.81 2.18 -2.75
C GLY A 30 8.59 3.68 -2.58
N LEU A 31 8.07 4.35 -3.60
CA LEU A 31 7.77 5.79 -3.58
C LEU A 31 6.78 6.14 -2.46
N LEU A 32 5.74 5.33 -2.30
CA LEU A 32 4.76 5.50 -1.24
C LEU A 32 5.39 5.35 0.15
N ALA A 33 6.35 4.43 0.32
CA ALA A 33 7.05 4.26 1.58
C ALA A 33 7.92 5.48 1.93
N GLU A 34 8.60 6.08 0.95
CA GLU A 34 9.40 7.30 1.14
C GLU A 34 8.50 8.47 1.51
N LEU A 35 7.42 8.67 0.75
CA LEU A 35 6.42 9.71 1.02
C LEU A 35 5.82 9.58 2.42
N LEU A 36 5.45 8.37 2.83
CA LEU A 36 4.92 8.10 4.16
C LEU A 36 5.99 8.28 5.23
N GLU A 37 7.24 7.95 4.98
CA GLU A 37 8.32 8.19 5.94
C GLU A 37 8.54 9.69 6.15
N GLU A 38 8.47 10.52 5.12
CA GLU A 38 8.73 11.95 5.23
C GLU A 38 7.53 12.77 5.72
N ARG A 39 6.31 12.38 5.32
CA ARG A 39 5.11 13.23 5.46
C ARG A 39 4.01 12.65 6.35
N TRP A 40 4.21 11.49 7.01
CA TRP A 40 3.17 10.82 7.80
C TRP A 40 2.31 11.76 8.67
N GLU A 41 2.96 12.60 9.47
CA GLU A 41 2.28 13.48 10.45
C GLU A 41 1.52 14.65 9.81
N LYS A 42 1.79 14.92 8.52
CA LYS A 42 1.18 16.00 7.75
C LYS A 42 0.13 15.49 6.76
N LEU A 43 -0.05 14.17 6.66
CA LEU A 43 -0.93 13.54 5.69
C LEU A 43 -2.25 13.15 6.34
N ASP A 44 -3.33 13.73 5.82
CA ASP A 44 -4.69 13.25 6.05
C ASP A 44 -5.10 12.21 5.00
N ALA A 45 -6.18 11.48 5.28
CA ALA A 45 -6.66 10.41 4.39
C ALA A 45 -6.94 10.89 2.96
N ASP A 46 -7.48 12.10 2.78
CA ASP A 46 -7.73 12.68 1.46
C ASP A 46 -6.43 13.02 0.71
N GLN A 47 -5.44 13.57 1.41
CA GLN A 47 -4.14 13.90 0.82
C GLN A 47 -3.37 12.64 0.43
N LEU A 48 -3.33 11.64 1.31
CA LEU A 48 -2.68 10.37 1.02
C LEU A 48 -3.38 9.65 -0.14
N GLU A 49 -4.71 9.69 -0.23
CA GLU A 49 -5.44 9.12 -1.35
C GLU A 49 -5.02 9.80 -2.67
N LYS A 50 -4.98 11.13 -2.70
CA LYS A 50 -4.49 11.91 -3.86
C LYS A 50 -3.06 11.55 -4.24
N GLU A 51 -2.16 11.41 -3.28
CA GLU A 51 -0.77 11.01 -3.54
C GLU A 51 -0.69 9.59 -4.12
N ILE A 52 -1.51 8.65 -3.62
CA ILE A 52 -1.57 7.28 -4.19
C ILE A 52 -2.08 7.33 -5.64
N PHE A 53 -3.11 8.13 -5.93
CA PHE A 53 -3.59 8.35 -7.30
C PHE A 53 -2.53 8.98 -8.20
N ARG A 54 -1.81 9.97 -7.68
CA ARG A 54 -0.71 10.67 -8.35
C ARG A 54 0.41 9.69 -8.71
N ILE A 55 0.91 8.92 -7.74
CA ILE A 55 1.94 7.90 -7.96
C ILE A 55 1.48 6.92 -9.05
N ALA A 56 0.25 6.41 -8.96
CA ALA A 56 -0.24 5.45 -9.95
C ALA A 56 -0.26 6.02 -11.39
N ARG A 57 -0.70 7.27 -11.56
CA ARG A 57 -0.85 7.86 -12.89
C ARG A 57 0.43 8.49 -13.43
N GLU A 58 1.10 9.30 -12.62
CA GLU A 58 2.25 10.12 -13.04
C GLU A 58 3.56 9.33 -12.98
N GLU A 59 3.79 8.56 -11.92
CA GLU A 59 5.07 7.87 -11.72
C GLU A 59 5.08 6.48 -12.36
N LEU A 60 3.94 5.77 -12.31
CA LEU A 60 3.85 4.40 -12.80
C LEU A 60 3.19 4.27 -14.18
N GLY A 61 2.38 5.25 -14.59
CA GLY A 61 1.59 5.16 -15.82
C GLY A 61 0.55 4.04 -15.83
N VAL A 62 0.07 3.61 -14.65
CA VAL A 62 -0.90 2.52 -14.49
C VAL A 62 -2.26 3.02 -13.99
N GLU A 63 -3.28 2.19 -14.14
CA GLU A 63 -4.57 2.49 -13.52
C GLU A 63 -4.46 2.53 -11.98
N PRO A 64 -5.04 3.55 -11.31
CA PRO A 64 -5.03 3.65 -9.85
C PRO A 64 -5.52 2.38 -9.16
N SER A 65 -6.58 1.75 -9.69
CA SER A 65 -7.13 0.49 -9.19
C SER A 65 -6.09 -0.62 -9.12
N THR A 66 -5.19 -0.69 -10.10
CA THR A 66 -4.08 -1.65 -10.13
C THR A 66 -3.09 -1.37 -9.01
N PHE A 67 -2.75 -0.10 -8.76
CA PHE A 67 -1.84 0.24 -7.67
C PHE A 67 -2.46 0.02 -6.29
N PHE A 68 -3.73 0.40 -6.09
CA PHE A 68 -4.48 0.12 -4.86
C PHE A 68 -4.55 -1.37 -4.54
N LYS A 69 -4.73 -2.24 -5.55
CA LYS A 69 -4.69 -3.69 -5.36
C LYS A 69 -3.35 -4.15 -4.76
N GLY A 70 -2.22 -3.60 -5.22
CA GLY A 70 -0.90 -3.89 -4.67
C GLY A 70 -0.78 -3.49 -3.20
N VAL A 71 -1.30 -2.32 -2.84
CA VAL A 71 -1.36 -1.83 -1.45
C VAL A 71 -2.15 -2.79 -0.56
N TYR A 72 -3.36 -3.20 -0.97
CA TYR A 72 -4.16 -4.13 -0.18
C TYR A 72 -3.51 -5.52 -0.06
N LEU A 73 -2.95 -6.06 -1.14
CA LEU A 73 -2.29 -7.36 -1.11
C LEU A 73 -1.15 -7.39 -0.08
N VAL A 74 -0.38 -6.31 -0.03
CA VAL A 74 0.79 -6.19 0.87
C VAL A 74 0.39 -5.97 2.33
N LEU A 75 -0.73 -5.31 2.60
CA LEU A 75 -1.21 -5.06 3.98
C LEU A 75 -2.05 -6.20 4.54
N ILE A 76 -2.99 -6.72 3.76
CA ILE A 76 -4.06 -7.65 4.21
C ILE A 76 -4.16 -8.92 3.36
N GLY A 77 -3.34 -9.09 2.34
CA GLY A 77 -3.34 -10.30 1.49
C GLY A 77 -4.57 -10.42 0.59
N LYS A 78 -5.38 -9.36 0.50
CA LYS A 78 -6.60 -9.32 -0.31
C LYS A 78 -6.47 -8.28 -1.42
N PRO A 79 -7.14 -8.46 -2.56
CA PRO A 79 -7.05 -7.52 -3.67
C PRO A 79 -7.90 -6.25 -3.46
N TYR A 80 -8.74 -6.19 -2.43
CA TYR A 80 -9.61 -5.07 -2.10
C TYR A 80 -9.78 -4.94 -0.58
N GLY A 81 -10.15 -3.74 -0.12
CA GLY A 81 -10.30 -3.42 1.29
C GLY A 81 -11.09 -2.13 1.52
N PRO A 82 -11.12 -1.64 2.78
CA PRO A 82 -11.69 -0.32 3.11
C PRO A 82 -10.81 0.78 2.50
N ARG A 83 -11.24 2.05 2.55
CA ARG A 83 -10.47 3.17 1.96
C ARG A 83 -8.98 3.09 2.32
N ALA A 84 -8.13 2.86 1.32
CA ALA A 84 -6.72 2.54 1.52
C ALA A 84 -5.99 3.59 2.34
N ALA A 85 -6.22 4.88 2.06
CA ALA A 85 -5.53 5.96 2.75
C ALA A 85 -5.91 6.02 4.25
N SER A 86 -7.21 6.02 4.57
CA SER A 86 -7.66 5.96 5.97
C SER A 86 -7.19 4.70 6.68
N PHE A 87 -7.15 3.57 5.97
CA PHE A 87 -6.65 2.32 6.52
C PHE A 87 -5.15 2.39 6.80
N ILE A 88 -4.33 2.91 5.88
CA ILE A 88 -2.90 3.11 6.10
C ILE A 88 -2.64 3.97 7.32
N LEU A 89 -3.32 5.12 7.44
CA LEU A 89 -3.12 6.06 8.54
C LEU A 89 -3.62 5.53 9.90
N SER A 90 -4.47 4.50 9.91
CA SER A 90 -4.89 3.84 11.16
C SER A 90 -3.90 2.75 11.63
N LEU A 91 -2.91 2.40 10.81
CA LEU A 91 -1.84 1.47 11.16
C LEU A 91 -0.64 2.18 11.76
N ASP A 92 0.27 1.39 12.34
CA ASP A 92 1.57 1.90 12.79
C ASP A 92 2.42 2.35 11.59
N ARG A 93 2.95 3.58 11.66
CA ARG A 93 3.79 4.19 10.63
C ARG A 93 4.98 3.31 10.27
N ALA A 94 5.73 2.86 11.28
CA ALA A 94 6.94 2.09 11.07
C ALA A 94 6.62 0.75 10.41
N PHE A 95 5.53 0.11 10.83
CA PHE A 95 5.00 -1.10 10.19
C PHE A 95 4.72 -0.87 8.70
N VAL A 96 3.95 0.17 8.34
CA VAL A 96 3.56 0.43 6.95
C VAL A 96 4.78 0.73 6.08
N VAL A 97 5.64 1.66 6.51
CA VAL A 97 6.85 2.04 5.77
C VAL A 97 7.76 0.84 5.53
N GLN A 98 8.02 0.04 6.58
CA GLN A 98 8.83 -1.17 6.43
C GLN A 98 8.18 -2.20 5.51
N ARG A 99 6.85 -2.36 5.61
CA ARG A 99 6.10 -3.32 4.79
C ARG A 99 6.17 -2.96 3.32
N PHE A 100 5.95 -1.69 2.97
CA PHE A 100 6.05 -1.21 1.60
C PHE A 100 7.47 -1.26 1.05
N ARG A 101 8.48 -0.91 1.86
CA ARG A 101 9.90 -1.11 1.50
C ARG A 101 10.27 -2.58 1.27
N LYS A 102 9.71 -3.51 2.05
CA LYS A 102 9.92 -4.94 1.82
C LYS A 102 9.28 -5.39 0.51
N ALA A 103 8.09 -4.89 0.21
CA ALA A 103 7.39 -5.20 -1.02
C ALA A 103 8.04 -4.59 -2.28
N SER A 104 8.73 -3.45 -2.15
CA SER A 104 9.43 -2.81 -3.26
C SER A 104 10.76 -3.48 -3.62
N LYS A 105 11.39 -4.18 -2.66
CA LYS A 105 12.62 -4.93 -2.90
C LYS A 105 12.31 -6.17 -3.72
N ARG A 106 12.72 -6.17 -4.99
CA ARG A 106 12.81 -7.39 -5.81
C ARG A 106 13.61 -8.45 -5.05
N ARG A 107 12.97 -9.56 -4.68
CA ARG A 107 13.74 -10.79 -4.48
C ARG A 107 14.23 -11.22 -5.86
N LYS A 108 15.55 -11.16 -6.04
CA LYS A 108 16.24 -11.88 -7.12
C LYS A 108 16.04 -13.38 -6.94
#